data_AF-A0A6I1MTZ9-F1
#
_entry.id   AF-A0A6I1MTZ9-F1
#
_cell.length_a   1.000
_cell.length_b   1.000
_cell.length_c   1.000
_cell.angle_alpha   90.00
_cell.angle_beta   90.00
_cell.angle_gamma   90.00
#
_symmetry.space_group_name_H-M   'P 1'
#
loop_
_entity.id
_entity.type
_entity.pdbx_description
1 polymer ?
#
loop_
_entity_poly.entity_id
_entity_poly.type
_entity_poly.pdbx_seq_one_letter_code
_entity_poly.pdbx_strand_id
1 'polypeptide(L)'
;MSKNTKLIALILTVILAFSIIGCKAKNNTLIPPDRATTDKEFYINKTDDKDEYFKILSEKSKYYLSDIPLDTQYDLSKIDISKIEPGEKFLTDFKNAYIDLEIRLKGFKEELQNNVTSKNNVVIKVNNEIIASIDKNLKQINEFNIKLEEKNSLLNSKNKDNFFKILRKLERNAHKSRVELYKLLENSKVKLGIK
;
A
#
# COMPACT_ATOMS: atom_id res chain seq x y z
N MET A 1 40.32 -11.83 -51.69
CA MET A 1 39.76 -11.09 -50.52
C MET A 1 39.17 -12.08 -49.55
N SER A 2 39.58 -11.99 -48.29
CA SER A 2 39.30 -12.92 -47.20
C SER A 2 37.87 -12.83 -46.68
N LYS A 3 37.43 -13.98 -46.14
CA LYS A 3 36.15 -14.27 -45.46
C LYS A 3 35.84 -13.27 -44.34
N ASN A 4 34.54 -13.10 -44.04
CA ASN A 4 33.98 -13.22 -42.68
C ASN A 4 32.44 -13.12 -42.71
N THR A 5 31.79 -14.28 -42.59
CA THR A 5 30.41 -14.44 -42.15
C THR A 5 30.31 -14.13 -40.65
N LYS A 6 29.33 -13.32 -40.24
CA LYS A 6 28.85 -13.30 -38.86
C LYS A 6 27.32 -13.24 -38.82
N LEU A 7 26.79 -14.41 -38.46
CA LEU A 7 25.46 -14.74 -37.96
C LEU A 7 25.07 -13.77 -36.83
N ILE A 8 23.90 -13.14 -36.90
CA ILE A 8 23.29 -12.46 -35.74
C ILE A 8 21.93 -13.10 -35.47
N ALA A 9 21.78 -13.49 -34.21
CA ALA A 9 20.87 -14.51 -33.72
C ALA A 9 19.39 -14.08 -33.70
N LEU A 10 18.55 -15.03 -34.07
CA LEU A 10 17.10 -15.07 -33.91
C LEU A 10 16.78 -15.24 -32.41
N ILE A 11 16.26 -14.20 -31.75
CA ILE A 11 15.70 -14.35 -30.39
C ILE A 11 14.22 -14.74 -30.54
N LEU A 12 13.93 -16.01 -30.28
CA LEU A 12 12.58 -16.56 -30.18
C LEU A 12 11.91 -16.04 -28.89
N THR A 13 10.96 -15.13 -29.01
CA THR A 13 10.08 -14.75 -27.90
C THR A 13 8.96 -15.80 -27.81
N VAL A 14 9.09 -16.75 -26.89
CA VAL A 14 7.98 -17.64 -26.52
C VAL A 14 6.99 -16.83 -25.69
N ILE A 15 5.95 -16.33 -26.34
CA ILE A 15 4.75 -15.82 -25.68
C ILE A 15 3.96 -17.04 -25.20
N LEU A 16 4.13 -17.38 -23.92
CA LEU A 16 3.28 -18.39 -23.28
C LEU A 16 1.98 -17.70 -22.86
N ALA A 17 1.03 -17.70 -23.79
CA ALA A 17 -0.36 -17.37 -23.51
C ALA A 17 -0.98 -18.52 -22.70
N PHE A 18 -1.07 -18.35 -21.38
CA PHE A 18 -1.98 -19.16 -20.58
C PHE A 18 -3.37 -18.54 -20.60
N SER A 19 -4.20 -19.09 -21.48
CA SER A 19 -5.65 -18.96 -21.47
C SER A 19 -6.19 -19.63 -20.21
N ILE A 20 -6.56 -18.85 -19.19
CA ILE A 20 -7.41 -19.34 -18.11
C ILE A 20 -8.84 -18.96 -18.48
N ILE A 21 -9.57 -19.93 -19.04
CA ILE A 21 -11.03 -19.89 -19.12
C ILE A 21 -11.56 -20.42 -17.79
N GLY A 22 -12.42 -19.65 -17.10
CA GLY A 22 -13.40 -20.23 -16.17
C GLY A 22 -13.47 -19.64 -14.77
N CYS A 23 -13.98 -18.41 -14.64
CA CYS A 23 -15.17 -18.09 -13.84
C CYS A 23 -15.43 -16.58 -13.94
N LYS A 24 -16.67 -16.19 -14.19
CA LYS A 24 -17.11 -14.79 -14.16
C LYS A 24 -16.93 -14.22 -12.75
N ALA A 25 -15.74 -13.75 -12.40
CA ALA A 25 -15.58 -12.74 -11.38
C ALA A 25 -16.13 -11.45 -11.97
N LYS A 26 -17.13 -10.85 -11.30
CA LYS A 26 -17.49 -9.45 -11.55
C LYS A 26 -16.18 -8.65 -11.53
N ASN A 27 -15.96 -7.86 -12.58
CA ASN A 27 -14.89 -6.87 -12.62
C ASN A 27 -15.11 -5.91 -11.45
N ASN A 28 -14.58 -6.24 -10.28
CA ASN A 28 -14.27 -5.22 -9.29
C ASN A 28 -12.94 -4.63 -9.74
N THR A 29 -13.04 -3.73 -10.72
CA THR A 29 -12.13 -2.59 -10.74
C THR A 29 -12.20 -2.05 -9.31
N LEU A 30 -11.13 -2.21 -8.54
CA LEU A 30 -10.99 -1.63 -7.21
C LEU A 30 -10.81 -0.13 -7.45
N ILE A 31 -11.92 0.53 -7.77
CA ILE A 31 -12.07 1.98 -7.69
C ILE A 31 -11.75 2.31 -6.22
N PRO A 32 -10.89 3.30 -5.93
CA PRO A 32 -10.78 3.87 -4.58
C PRO A 32 -12.18 4.09 -4.02
N PRO A 33 -12.43 3.92 -2.71
CA PRO A 33 -13.78 3.98 -2.16
C PRO A 33 -14.52 5.19 -2.74
N ASP A 34 -15.62 4.90 -3.43
CA ASP A 34 -16.49 5.87 -4.08
C ASP A 34 -17.21 6.67 -2.98
N ARG A 35 -16.47 7.56 -2.32
CA ARG A 35 -17.04 8.61 -1.47
C ARG A 35 -17.46 9.72 -2.42
N ALA A 36 -18.64 9.55 -3.00
CA ALA A 36 -19.35 10.61 -3.69
C ALA A 36 -19.60 11.75 -2.69
N THR A 37 -18.69 12.73 -2.68
CA THR A 37 -18.96 14.08 -2.24
C THR A 37 -18.68 14.99 -3.42
N THR A 38 -19.77 15.55 -3.92
CA THR A 38 -19.83 16.67 -4.86
C THR A 38 -18.72 17.71 -4.63
N ASP A 39 -18.13 18.14 -5.75
CA ASP A 39 -17.45 19.43 -5.97
C ASP A 39 -16.24 19.79 -5.10
N LYS A 40 -15.08 19.23 -5.47
CA LYS A 40 -13.85 19.96 -5.82
C LYS A 40 -12.80 18.93 -6.22
N GLU A 41 -12.27 19.02 -7.43
CA GLU A 41 -11.00 18.38 -7.73
C GLU A 41 -9.96 19.00 -6.80
N PHE A 42 -9.66 18.33 -5.69
CA PHE A 42 -8.55 18.69 -4.81
C PHE A 42 -7.27 18.28 -5.52
N TYR A 43 -6.91 18.92 -6.63
CA TYR A 43 -5.54 18.82 -7.09
C TYR A 43 -4.67 19.46 -6.03
N ILE A 44 -3.58 18.79 -5.65
CA ILE A 44 -2.49 19.54 -5.05
C ILE A 44 -2.03 20.51 -6.15
N ASN A 45 -2.33 21.79 -5.96
CA ASN A 45 -1.79 22.81 -6.84
C ASN A 45 -0.40 23.19 -6.32
N LYS A 46 0.45 23.64 -7.24
CA LYS A 46 1.76 24.21 -6.94
C LYS A 46 1.68 25.15 -5.74
N THR A 47 2.35 24.83 -4.64
CA THR A 47 2.40 25.72 -3.47
C THR A 47 3.80 25.75 -2.84
N ASP A 48 4.26 26.96 -2.56
CA ASP A 48 5.46 27.24 -1.78
C ASP A 48 5.12 27.49 -0.30
N ASP A 49 3.83 27.61 0.00
CA ASP A 49 3.30 27.88 1.32
C ASP A 49 3.18 26.58 2.15
N LYS A 50 3.68 26.64 3.37
CA LYS A 50 3.77 25.48 4.24
C LYS A 50 2.41 25.10 4.83
N ASP A 51 1.61 26.10 5.20
CA ASP A 51 0.28 25.91 5.77
C ASP A 51 -0.69 25.33 4.73
N GLU A 52 -0.65 25.83 3.50
CA GLU A 52 -1.40 25.30 2.38
C GLU A 52 -0.99 23.85 2.07
N TYR A 53 0.32 23.57 1.97
CA TYR A 53 0.81 22.21 1.78
C TYR A 53 0.36 21.26 2.90
N PHE A 54 0.45 21.69 4.17
CA PHE A 54 0.02 20.88 5.31
C PHE A 54 -1.48 20.57 5.27
N LYS A 55 -2.31 21.57 4.94
CA LYS A 55 -3.75 21.39 4.80
C LYS A 55 -4.07 20.34 3.74
N ILE A 56 -3.48 20.47 2.56
CA ILE A 56 -3.68 19.53 1.45
C ILE A 56 -3.19 18.13 1.81
N LEU A 57 -2.00 18.02 2.39
CA LEU A 57 -1.44 16.73 2.85
C LEU A 57 -2.38 16.05 3.84
N SER A 58 -2.92 16.81 4.80
CA SER A 58 -3.85 16.31 5.81
C SER A 58 -5.14 15.80 5.16
N GLU A 59 -5.75 16.59 4.27
CA GLU A 59 -6.96 16.21 3.54
C GLU A 59 -6.76 14.94 2.70
N LYS A 60 -5.67 14.88 1.93
CA LYS A 60 -5.34 13.71 1.08
C LYS A 60 -5.00 12.47 1.89
N SER A 61 -4.21 12.62 2.96
CA SER A 61 -3.93 11.50 3.86
C SER A 61 -5.21 10.92 4.47
N LYS A 62 -6.15 11.78 4.87
CA LYS A 62 -7.46 11.35 5.37
C LYS A 62 -8.27 10.65 4.28
N TYR A 63 -8.29 11.17 3.06
CA TYR A 63 -8.99 10.54 1.94
C TYR A 63 -8.47 9.12 1.68
N TYR A 64 -7.16 8.94 1.52
CA TYR A 64 -6.59 7.64 1.17
C TYR A 64 -6.48 6.67 2.35
N LEU A 65 -6.15 7.17 3.55
CA LEU A 65 -5.72 6.34 4.68
C LEU A 65 -6.70 6.32 5.86
N SER A 66 -7.92 6.86 5.70
CA SER A 66 -8.98 6.67 6.70
C SER A 66 -9.67 5.32 6.57
N ASP A 67 -10.17 4.82 7.71
CA ASP A 67 -11.00 3.61 7.82
C ASP A 67 -10.36 2.37 7.21
N ILE A 68 -9.03 2.26 7.32
CA ILE A 68 -8.30 1.08 6.88
C ILE A 68 -8.67 -0.10 7.79
N PRO A 69 -9.13 -1.23 7.24
CA PRO A 69 -9.52 -2.39 8.05
C PRO A 69 -8.42 -2.90 8.99
N LEU A 70 -7.15 -2.76 8.57
CA LEU A 70 -5.97 -3.13 9.35
C LEU A 70 -5.75 -2.26 10.60
N ASP A 71 -6.46 -1.13 10.77
CA ASP A 71 -6.45 -0.31 12.01
C ASP A 71 -7.63 -0.58 12.94
N THR A 72 -8.55 -1.44 12.50
CA THR A 72 -9.79 -1.73 13.21
C THR A 72 -9.98 -3.25 13.32
N GLN A 73 -10.80 -3.82 12.44
CA GLN A 73 -11.19 -5.24 12.47
C GLN A 73 -10.04 -6.21 12.27
N TYR A 74 -8.94 -5.78 11.66
CA TYR A 74 -7.76 -6.60 11.38
C TYR A 74 -6.48 -6.08 12.05
N ASP A 75 -6.59 -5.18 13.03
CA ASP A 75 -5.42 -4.77 13.83
C ASP A 75 -5.02 -5.89 14.79
N LEU A 76 -4.14 -6.80 14.36
CA LEU A 76 -3.74 -7.96 15.17
C LEU A 76 -3.05 -7.59 16.49
N SER A 77 -2.61 -6.34 16.66
CA SER A 77 -2.03 -5.83 17.91
C SER A 77 -3.09 -5.52 18.97
N LYS A 78 -4.35 -5.28 18.55
CA LYS A 78 -5.47 -4.92 19.43
C LYS A 78 -6.63 -5.92 19.39
N ILE A 79 -6.65 -6.81 18.41
CA ILE A 79 -7.77 -7.71 18.17
C ILE A 79 -7.95 -8.71 19.32
N ASP A 80 -9.20 -8.88 19.74
CA ASP A 80 -9.60 -9.93 20.68
C ASP A 80 -9.77 -11.25 19.92
N ILE A 81 -8.68 -12.04 19.86
CA ILE A 81 -8.66 -13.31 19.12
C ILE A 81 -9.69 -14.32 19.64
N SER A 82 -10.16 -14.21 20.88
CA SER A 82 -11.16 -15.14 21.43
C SER A 82 -12.48 -15.11 20.63
N LYS A 83 -12.81 -13.95 20.07
CA LYS A 83 -14.03 -13.68 19.30
C LYS A 83 -13.90 -13.99 17.81
N ILE A 84 -12.76 -14.50 17.36
CA ILE A 84 -12.47 -14.69 15.95
C ILE A 84 -12.22 -16.15 15.65
N GLU A 85 -12.85 -16.62 14.57
CA GLU A 85 -12.61 -17.95 14.05
C GLU A 85 -11.40 -17.93 13.10
N PRO A 86 -10.32 -18.67 13.41
CA PRO A 86 -9.18 -18.79 12.49
C PRO A 86 -9.58 -19.60 11.26
N GLY A 87 -8.92 -19.33 10.13
CA GLY A 87 -9.09 -20.13 8.92
C GLY A 87 -9.12 -19.30 7.65
N GLU A 88 -9.52 -19.97 6.56
CA GLU A 88 -9.44 -19.45 5.19
C GLU A 88 -10.22 -18.15 4.99
N LYS A 89 -11.43 -18.04 5.57
CA LYS A 89 -12.22 -16.82 5.47
C LYS A 89 -11.50 -15.62 6.10
N PHE A 90 -11.05 -15.77 7.35
CA PHE A 90 -10.32 -14.70 8.04
C PHE A 90 -9.05 -14.32 7.27
N LEU A 91 -8.29 -15.32 6.81
CA LEU A 91 -7.07 -15.10 6.06
C LEU A 91 -7.32 -14.38 4.73
N THR A 92 -8.40 -14.72 4.03
CA THR A 92 -8.80 -14.07 2.78
C THR A 92 -9.18 -12.63 3.02
N ASP A 93 -10.01 -12.34 4.02
CA ASP A 93 -10.42 -10.98 4.34
C ASP A 93 -9.22 -10.13 4.81
N PHE A 94 -8.29 -10.73 5.57
CA PHE A 94 -7.04 -10.11 5.99
C PHE A 94 -6.11 -9.78 4.80
N LYS A 95 -5.96 -10.71 3.84
CA LYS A 95 -5.24 -10.48 2.58
C LYS A 95 -5.86 -9.32 1.78
N ASN A 96 -7.18 -9.32 1.66
CA ASN A 96 -7.91 -8.26 0.95
C ASN A 96 -7.70 -6.88 1.59
N ALA A 97 -7.59 -6.81 2.91
CA ALA A 97 -7.28 -5.56 3.60
C ALA A 97 -5.88 -5.01 3.27
N TYR A 98 -4.89 -5.89 3.04
CA TYR A 98 -3.57 -5.49 2.57
C TYR A 98 -3.56 -5.06 1.09
N ILE A 99 -4.37 -5.71 0.24
CA ILE A 99 -4.55 -5.31 -1.17
C ILE A 99 -5.18 -3.91 -1.23
N ASP A 100 -6.23 -3.65 -0.44
CA ASP A 100 -6.87 -2.33 -0.35
C ASP A 100 -5.86 -1.26 0.11
N LEU A 101 -5.08 -1.55 1.16
CA LEU A 101 -4.03 -0.66 1.63
C LEU A 101 -2.98 -0.38 0.54
N GLU A 102 -2.54 -1.40 -0.21
CA GLU A 102 -1.56 -1.24 -1.29
C GLU A 102 -2.08 -0.28 -2.37
N ILE A 103 -3.33 -0.43 -2.80
CA ILE A 103 -3.97 0.42 -3.81
C ILE A 103 -4.06 1.87 -3.32
N ARG A 104 -4.51 2.06 -2.08
CA ARG A 104 -4.63 3.40 -1.46
C ARG A 104 -3.28 4.09 -1.32
N LEU A 105 -2.24 3.35 -0.93
CA LEU A 105 -0.89 3.87 -0.84
C LEU A 105 -0.32 4.27 -2.21
N LYS A 106 -0.55 3.46 -3.25
CA LYS A 106 -0.17 3.83 -4.63
C LYS A 106 -0.86 5.11 -5.09
N GLY A 107 -2.19 5.19 -4.91
CA GLY A 107 -2.94 6.40 -5.24
C GLY A 107 -2.47 7.64 -4.46
N PHE A 108 -2.21 7.48 -3.16
CA PHE A 108 -1.70 8.59 -2.35
C PHE A 108 -0.30 9.03 -2.81
N LYS A 109 0.59 8.07 -3.12
CA LYS A 109 1.90 8.37 -3.67
C LYS A 109 1.81 9.12 -5.01
N GLU A 110 0.97 8.65 -5.94
CA GLU A 110 0.78 9.29 -7.24
C GLU A 110 0.29 10.73 -7.09
N GLU A 111 -0.66 10.98 -6.18
CA GLU A 111 -1.12 12.33 -5.85
C GLU A 111 0.04 13.21 -5.36
N LEU A 112 0.87 12.72 -4.43
CA LEU A 112 2.02 13.48 -3.92
C LEU A 112 3.11 13.71 -4.98
N GLN A 113 3.27 12.79 -5.93
CA GLN A 113 4.28 12.90 -6.99
C GLN A 113 3.86 13.85 -8.11
N ASN A 114 2.60 13.78 -8.53
CA ASN A 114 2.13 14.50 -9.70
C ASN A 114 1.64 15.91 -9.38
N ASN A 115 1.11 16.10 -8.17
CA ASN A 115 0.39 17.32 -7.84
C ASN A 115 1.18 18.20 -6.84
N VAL A 116 2.12 17.65 -6.06
CA VAL A 116 3.01 18.49 -5.22
C VAL A 116 4.17 19.02 -6.05
N THR A 117 4.13 20.31 -6.38
CA THR A 117 5.29 21.02 -6.93
C THR A 117 5.56 22.27 -6.11
N SER A 118 6.78 22.41 -5.60
CA SER A 118 7.19 23.51 -4.73
C SER A 118 8.63 23.90 -5.03
N LYS A 119 8.99 25.17 -4.82
CA LYS A 119 10.35 25.71 -4.73
C LYS A 119 10.83 25.80 -3.28
N ASN A 120 9.95 25.57 -2.31
CA ASN A 120 10.30 25.59 -0.89
C ASN A 120 11.00 24.28 -0.50
N ASN A 121 12.29 24.36 -0.19
CA ASN A 121 13.11 23.19 0.17
C ASN A 121 12.54 22.37 1.35
N VAL A 122 11.85 23.01 2.30
CA VAL A 122 11.24 22.31 3.43
C VAL A 122 10.04 21.50 2.97
N VAL A 123 9.17 22.08 2.13
CA VAL A 123 8.01 21.38 1.55
C VAL A 123 8.48 20.20 0.70
N ILE A 124 9.45 20.42 -0.20
CA ILE A 124 10.03 19.35 -1.04
C ILE A 124 10.57 18.22 -0.18
N LYS A 125 11.34 18.55 0.87
CA LYS A 125 11.93 17.55 1.77
C LYS A 125 10.86 16.73 2.47
N VAL A 126 9.85 17.37 3.07
CA VAL A 126 8.76 16.67 3.76
C VAL A 126 7.97 15.79 2.79
N ASN A 127 7.68 16.28 1.58
CA ASN A 127 7.00 15.50 0.56
C ASN A 127 7.77 14.24 0.18
N ASN A 128 9.08 14.39 -0.07
CA ASN A 128 9.95 13.27 -0.43
C ASN A 128 10.09 12.26 0.72
N GLU A 129 10.15 12.72 1.97
CA GLU A 129 10.16 11.84 3.15
C GLU A 129 8.88 11.00 3.23
N ILE A 130 7.72 11.59 2.94
CA ILE A 130 6.42 10.90 2.96
C ILE A 130 6.35 9.88 1.82
N ILE A 131 6.72 10.27 0.59
CA ILE A 131 6.78 9.35 -0.56
C ILE A 131 7.70 8.16 -0.26
N ALA A 132 8.89 8.41 0.31
CA ALA A 132 9.82 7.35 0.69
C ALA A 132 9.25 6.43 1.78
N SER A 133 8.49 6.97 2.73
CA SER A 133 7.80 6.17 3.74
C SER A 133 6.67 5.32 3.15
N ILE A 134 5.95 5.83 2.14
CA ILE A 134 4.96 5.06 1.38
C ILE A 134 5.65 3.93 0.61
N ASP A 135 6.78 4.19 -0.05
CA ASP A 135 7.55 3.18 -0.78
C ASP A 135 8.06 2.06 0.13
N LYS A 136 8.56 2.44 1.31
CA LYS A 136 8.93 1.47 2.35
C LYS A 136 7.73 0.63 2.76
N ASN A 137 6.55 1.24 2.92
CA ASN A 137 5.34 0.53 3.27
C ASN A 137 4.94 -0.50 2.20
N LEU A 138 4.82 -0.06 0.95
CA LEU A 138 4.52 -0.91 -0.21
C LEU A 138 5.49 -2.09 -0.32
N LYS A 139 6.80 -1.85 -0.13
CA LYS A 139 7.80 -2.92 -0.10
C LYS A 139 7.50 -3.95 1.01
N GLN A 140 7.17 -3.50 2.22
CA GLN A 140 6.88 -4.42 3.33
C GLN A 140 5.56 -5.17 3.14
N ILE A 141 4.55 -4.57 2.50
CA ILE A 141 3.32 -5.26 2.10
C ILE A 141 3.65 -6.38 1.10
N ASN A 142 4.46 -6.09 0.08
CA ASN A 142 4.89 -7.10 -0.88
C ASN A 142 5.67 -8.25 -0.21
N GLU A 143 6.61 -7.94 0.69
CA GLU A 143 7.31 -8.96 1.47
C GLU A 143 6.36 -9.80 2.35
N PHE A 144 5.35 -9.18 2.94
CA PHE A 144 4.32 -9.89 3.71
C PHE A 144 3.53 -10.84 2.81
N ASN A 145 3.06 -10.40 1.64
CA ASN A 145 2.30 -11.23 0.71
C ASN A 145 3.10 -12.46 0.25
N ILE A 146 4.38 -12.28 -0.07
CA ILE A 146 5.30 -13.37 -0.42
C ILE A 146 5.43 -14.37 0.74
N LYS A 147 5.75 -13.89 1.95
CA LYS A 147 5.93 -14.75 3.13
C LYS A 147 4.63 -15.47 3.52
N LEU A 148 3.49 -14.84 3.29
CA LEU A 148 2.19 -15.42 3.58
C LEU A 148 1.87 -16.58 2.64
N GLU A 149 2.19 -16.45 1.36
CA GLU A 149 2.04 -17.52 0.38
C GLU A 149 2.95 -18.71 0.72
N GLU A 150 4.23 -18.46 1.01
CA GLU A 150 5.19 -19.48 1.42
C GLU A 150 4.77 -20.24 2.69
N LYS A 151 4.05 -19.58 3.60
CA LYS A 151 3.67 -20.13 4.91
C LYS A 151 2.18 -20.46 5.03
N ASN A 152 1.44 -20.45 3.92
CA ASN A 152 -0.01 -20.69 3.93
C ASN A 152 -0.36 -22.04 4.55
N SER A 153 0.44 -23.08 4.30
CA SER A 153 0.27 -24.41 4.89
C SER A 153 0.38 -24.44 6.43
N LEU A 154 1.19 -23.55 7.02
CA LEU A 154 1.34 -23.44 8.48
C LEU A 154 0.11 -22.78 9.14
N LEU A 155 -0.66 -22.02 8.36
CA LEU A 155 -1.91 -21.38 8.79
C LEU A 155 -3.13 -22.32 8.69
N ASN A 156 -2.97 -23.52 8.13
CA ASN A 156 -4.02 -24.55 8.11
C ASN A 156 -4.21 -25.27 9.46
N SER A 157 -3.39 -24.96 10.48
CA SER A 157 -3.53 -25.56 11.80
C SER A 157 -4.81 -25.08 12.49
N LYS A 158 -5.61 -25.99 13.07
CA LYS A 158 -6.82 -25.65 13.86
C LYS A 158 -6.51 -24.94 15.19
N ASN A 159 -5.24 -24.78 15.57
CA ASN A 159 -4.88 -24.09 16.80
C ASN A 159 -4.94 -22.56 16.57
N LYS A 160 -5.93 -21.94 17.21
CA LYS A 160 -6.21 -20.49 17.13
C LYS A 160 -5.01 -19.64 17.54
N ASP A 161 -4.37 -19.94 18.67
CA ASP A 161 -3.23 -19.17 19.17
C ASP A 161 -2.03 -19.26 18.22
N ASN A 162 -1.78 -20.45 17.68
CA ASN A 162 -0.71 -20.67 16.72
C ASN A 162 -0.97 -19.91 15.40
N PHE A 163 -2.21 -19.95 14.89
CA PHE A 163 -2.63 -19.19 13.70
C PHE A 163 -2.30 -17.70 13.85
N PHE A 164 -2.79 -17.06 14.92
CA PHE A 164 -2.55 -15.62 15.13
C PHE A 164 -1.09 -15.30 15.48
N LYS A 165 -0.38 -16.20 16.17
CA LYS A 165 1.05 -16.04 16.43
C LYS A 165 1.87 -16.02 15.13
N ILE A 166 1.58 -16.93 14.20
CA ILE A 166 2.23 -16.97 12.88
C ILE A 166 1.86 -15.72 12.10
N LEU A 167 0.58 -15.35 12.04
CA LEU A 167 0.12 -14.21 11.25
C LEU A 167 0.76 -12.88 11.74
N ARG A 168 0.75 -12.62 13.05
CA ARG A 168 1.44 -11.47 13.66
C ARG A 168 2.93 -11.43 13.34
N LYS A 169 3.59 -12.59 13.27
CA LYS A 169 5.01 -12.67 12.89
C LYS A 169 5.20 -12.28 11.44
N LEU A 170 4.31 -12.69 10.55
CA LEU A 170 4.37 -12.40 9.13
C LEU A 170 4.13 -10.91 8.83
N GLU A 171 3.08 -10.32 9.40
CA GLU A 171 2.71 -8.92 9.12
C GLU A 171 3.54 -7.88 9.86
N ARG A 172 4.35 -8.27 10.87
CA ARG A 172 5.07 -7.37 11.77
C ARG A 172 5.73 -6.17 11.08
N ASN A 173 6.45 -6.40 9.99
CA ASN A 173 7.17 -5.33 9.32
C ASN A 173 6.23 -4.41 8.51
N ALA A 174 5.18 -4.96 7.91
CA ALA A 174 4.17 -4.20 7.19
C ALA A 174 3.32 -3.35 8.17
N HIS A 175 2.95 -3.91 9.32
CA HIS A 175 2.34 -3.16 10.41
C HIS A 175 3.27 -2.03 10.89
N LYS A 176 4.53 -2.33 11.17
CA LYS A 176 5.51 -1.34 11.65
C LYS A 176 5.70 -0.19 10.66
N SER A 177 5.90 -0.47 9.37
CA SER A 177 6.07 0.57 8.35
C SER A 177 4.82 1.43 8.19
N ARG A 178 3.63 0.90 8.48
CA ARG A 178 2.36 1.65 8.46
C ARG A 178 2.23 2.60 9.64
N VAL A 179 2.53 2.12 10.84
CA VAL A 179 2.59 2.97 12.03
C VAL A 179 3.64 4.08 11.87
N GLU A 180 4.79 3.78 11.26
CA GLU A 180 5.80 4.79 10.96
C GLU A 180 5.31 5.86 9.97
N LEU A 181 4.57 5.47 8.92
CA LEU A 181 3.94 6.41 8.00
C LEU A 181 2.92 7.32 8.71
N TYR A 182 2.05 6.77 9.56
CA TYR A 182 1.10 7.57 10.33
C TYR A 182 1.78 8.57 11.24
N LYS A 183 2.82 8.15 11.97
CA LYS A 183 3.62 9.07 12.80
C LYS A 183 4.28 10.17 11.97
N LEU A 184 4.73 9.85 10.75
CA LEU A 184 5.32 10.86 9.86
C LEU A 184 4.29 11.90 9.42
N LEU A 185 3.08 11.46 9.09
CA LEU A 185 1.97 12.33 8.70
C LEU A 185 1.50 13.21 9.87
N GLU A 186 1.34 12.64 11.07
CA GLU A 186 0.99 13.38 12.30
C GLU A 186 2.03 14.46 12.64
N ASN A 187 3.32 14.15 12.46
CA ASN A 187 4.41 15.08 12.73
C ASN A 187 4.72 16.04 11.56
N SER A 188 3.98 15.98 10.46
CA SER A 188 4.25 16.80 9.27
C SER A 188 4.14 18.30 9.55
N LYS A 189 3.16 18.74 10.38
CA LYS A 189 3.02 20.15 10.80
C LYS A 189 4.32 20.68 11.43
N VAL A 190 4.89 19.91 12.35
CA VAL A 190 6.14 20.24 13.05
C VAL A 190 7.32 20.23 12.08
N LYS A 191 7.40 19.23 11.19
CA LYS A 191 8.47 19.14 10.18
C LYS A 191 8.46 20.29 9.17
N LEU A 192 7.28 20.84 8.89
CA LEU A 192 7.13 22.04 8.06
C LEU A 192 7.52 23.32 8.81
N GLY A 193 7.59 23.28 10.15
CA GLY A 193 7.90 24.44 10.98
C GLY A 193 6.72 25.40 11.16
N ILE A 194 5.50 24.87 11.06
CA ILE A 194 4.25 25.61 11.28
C ILE A 194 3.96 25.63 12.77
N LYS A 195 3.67 26.81 13.32
CA LYS A 195 3.39 27.01 14.75
C LYS A 195 1.93 26.74 15.10
#